data_AF-A0A7J7LRP1-F1
#
_entry.id   AF-A0A7J7LRP1-F1
#
_cell.length_a   1.000
_cell.length_b   1.000
_cell.length_c   1.000
_cell.angle_alpha   90.00
_cell.angle_beta   90.00
_cell.angle_gamma   90.00
#
_symmetry.space_group_name_H-M   'P 1'
#
loop_
_entity.id
_entity.type
_entity.pdbx_description
1 polymer ?
#
loop_
_entity_poly.entity_id
_entity_poly.type
_entity_poly.pdbx_seq_one_letter_code
_entity_poly.pdbx_strand_id
1 'polypeptide(L)'
;VISVSLGKYHSSSVSTMEERSFDHFQSEENTVEQILLKEKSVTGVLCDLKKHQLTLTTSIKLAKDVVGIVATLGKVGGRNLSRLFSEYIGLDTMMVTMCKTLKGVKAHETYDKE
;
A
#
# COMPACT_ATOMS: atom_id res chain seq x y z
N VAL A 1 11.92 5.47 0.59
CA VAL A 1 10.64 6.19 0.80
C VAL A 1 9.57 5.35 0.13
N ILE A 2 8.51 4.94 0.85
CA ILE A 2 7.41 4.19 0.22
C ILE A 2 6.71 5.11 -0.77
N SER A 3 6.54 4.61 -1.98
CA SER A 3 5.89 5.30 -3.08
C SER A 3 4.43 4.88 -3.17
N VAL A 4 3.48 5.80 -3.00
CA VAL A 4 2.05 5.50 -3.10
C VAL A 4 1.54 5.57 -4.53
N SER A 5 0.49 4.78 -4.81
CA SER A 5 -0.04 4.59 -6.15
C SER A 5 -0.51 5.90 -6.79
N LEU A 6 -0.17 6.09 -8.07
CA LEU A 6 -0.54 7.30 -8.80
C LEU A 6 -1.91 7.16 -9.49
N GLY A 7 -2.72 8.22 -9.39
CA GLY A 7 -3.94 8.35 -10.18
C GLY A 7 -3.64 8.86 -11.58
N LYS A 8 -4.41 8.40 -12.59
CA LYS A 8 -4.34 8.97 -13.94
C LYS A 8 -5.00 10.35 -13.95
N TYR A 9 -4.22 11.39 -14.20
CA TYR A 9 -4.73 12.73 -14.49
C TYR A 9 -4.70 12.94 -16.00
N HIS A 10 -5.86 13.04 -16.65
CA HIS A 10 -5.93 13.47 -18.04
C HIS A 10 -5.95 15.01 -18.06
N SER A 11 -4.78 15.64 -18.14
CA SER A 11 -4.69 17.09 -18.37
C SER A 11 -5.00 17.38 -19.83
N SER A 12 -6.17 17.94 -20.11
CA SER A 12 -6.49 18.45 -21.44
C SER A 12 -5.94 19.86 -21.58
N SER A 13 -4.64 19.99 -21.88
CA SER A 13 -4.04 21.26 -22.26
C SER A 13 -2.87 21.04 -23.22
N VAL A 14 -3.13 21.39 -24.48
CA VAL A 14 -2.25 21.77 -25.60
C VAL A 14 -0.73 21.60 -25.37
N SER A 15 -0.15 20.81 -26.29
CA SER A 15 1.27 20.56 -26.54
C SER A 15 2.15 21.81 -26.64
N THR A 16 3.37 21.78 -26.08
CA THR A 16 4.65 21.80 -26.85
C THR A 16 5.88 21.69 -25.95
N MET A 17 6.80 20.82 -26.39
CA MET A 17 8.27 20.84 -26.27
C MET A 17 8.97 20.29 -24.99
N GLU A 18 9.72 19.20 -25.23
CA GLU A 18 10.83 18.60 -24.45
C GLU A 18 10.50 17.75 -23.22
N GLU A 19 9.64 16.76 -23.44
CA GLU A 19 9.40 15.65 -22.53
C GLU A 19 10.57 14.64 -22.56
N ARG A 20 11.61 14.92 -21.76
CA ARG A 20 12.68 13.95 -21.51
C ARG A 20 12.18 12.91 -20.50
N SER A 21 11.59 11.85 -21.06
CA SER A 21 11.36 10.50 -20.54
C SER A 21 11.84 10.23 -19.10
N PHE A 22 10.97 10.46 -18.12
CA PHE A 22 11.15 9.88 -16.78
C PHE A 22 9.80 9.59 -16.11
N ASP A 23 8.72 9.36 -16.85
CA ASP A 23 7.46 8.88 -16.26
C ASP A 23 7.56 7.38 -15.96
N HIS A 24 8.30 7.06 -14.90
CA HIS A 24 8.14 5.79 -14.19
C HIS A 24 6.76 5.84 -13.54
N PHE A 25 5.76 5.36 -14.26
CA PHE A 25 4.41 5.15 -13.74
C PHE A 25 4.51 4.20 -12.55
N GLN A 26 4.37 4.73 -11.33
CA GLN A 26 4.28 3.92 -10.12
C GLN A 26 2.90 3.27 -10.07
N SER A 27 2.83 2.06 -10.60
CA SER A 27 1.68 1.16 -10.49
C SER A 27 1.46 0.74 -9.03
N GLU A 28 0.25 0.32 -8.71
CA GLU A 28 -0.10 -0.35 -7.45
C GLU A 28 0.84 -1.55 -7.18
N GLU A 29 1.25 -2.25 -8.23
CA GLU A 29 2.24 -3.32 -8.19
C GLU A 29 3.62 -2.84 -7.69
N ASN A 30 4.07 -1.65 -8.11
CA ASN A 30 5.33 -1.06 -7.64
C ASN A 30 5.26 -0.66 -6.16
N THR A 31 4.11 -0.17 -5.71
CA THR A 31 3.87 0.11 -4.28
C THR A 31 3.92 -1.18 -3.45
N VAL A 32 3.30 -2.27 -3.93
CA VAL A 32 3.32 -3.58 -3.27
C VAL A 32 4.72 -4.18 -3.22
N GLU A 33 5.51 -4.07 -4.28
CA GLU A 33 6.91 -4.49 -4.28
C GLU A 33 7.74 -3.72 -3.24
N GLN A 34 7.56 -2.40 -3.13
CA GLN A 34 8.24 -1.61 -2.10
C GLN A 34 7.82 -1.97 -0.67
N ILE A 35 6.58 -2.44 -0.49
CA ILE A 35 6.09 -2.96 0.80
C ILE A 35 6.72 -4.34 1.10
N LEU A 36 6.82 -5.21 0.09
CA LEU A 36 7.43 -6.55 0.21
C LEU A 36 8.91 -6.50 0.56
N LEU A 37 9.65 -5.49 0.06
CA LEU A 37 11.06 -5.26 0.40
C LEU A 37 11.30 -5.04 1.90
N LYS A 38 10.26 -4.78 2.70
CA LYS A 38 10.34 -4.62 4.15
C LYS A 38 9.96 -5.94 4.84
N GLU A 39 10.80 -6.96 4.60
CA GLU A 39 10.65 -8.41 4.89
C GLU A 39 10.30 -8.84 6.34
N LYS A 40 10.05 -7.91 7.27
CA LYS A 40 9.70 -8.21 8.68
C LYS A 40 8.50 -7.44 9.22
N SER A 41 7.73 -6.78 8.37
CA SER A 41 6.50 -6.10 8.78
C SER A 41 5.27 -6.99 8.57
N VAL A 42 4.28 -6.90 9.47
CA VAL A 42 2.95 -7.55 9.32
C VAL A 42 2.36 -7.29 7.94
N THR A 43 2.56 -6.08 7.44
CA THR A 43 2.09 -5.61 6.15
C THR A 43 2.83 -6.25 4.97
N GLY A 44 4.15 -6.44 5.11
CA GLY A 44 4.96 -7.17 4.13
C GLY A 44 4.55 -8.64 4.05
N VAL A 45 4.39 -9.29 5.20
CA VAL A 45 3.90 -10.68 5.31
C VAL A 45 2.49 -10.80 4.70
N LEU A 46 1.58 -9.86 4.99
CA LEU A 46 0.24 -9.88 4.41
C LEU A 46 0.24 -9.70 2.89
N CYS A 47 1.09 -8.82 2.36
CA CYS A 47 1.30 -8.67 0.91
C CYS A 47 1.82 -9.97 0.28
N ASP A 48 2.77 -10.63 0.94
CA ASP A 48 3.37 -11.88 0.45
C ASP A 48 2.35 -13.03 0.43
N LEU A 49 1.57 -13.17 1.50
CA LEU A 49 0.44 -14.10 1.57
C LEU A 49 -0.59 -13.85 0.46
N LYS A 50 -0.92 -12.58 0.18
CA LYS A 50 -1.85 -12.21 -0.90
C LYS A 50 -1.28 -12.55 -2.28
N LYS A 51 0.02 -12.33 -2.50
CA LYS A 51 0.70 -12.60 -3.77
C LYS A 51 0.82 -14.09 -4.07
N HIS A 52 1.14 -14.88 -3.05
CA HIS A 52 1.44 -16.30 -3.23
C HIS A 52 0.23 -17.24 -3.03
N GLN A 53 -0.95 -16.75 -2.64
CA GLN A 53 -2.20 -17.52 -2.53
C GLN A 53 -2.10 -18.80 -1.66
N LEU A 54 -1.02 -18.94 -0.88
CA LEU A 54 -0.75 -20.11 -0.05
C LEU A 54 -1.43 -19.91 1.31
N THR A 55 -2.30 -20.85 1.64
CA THR A 55 -3.07 -20.98 2.89
C THR A 55 -4.46 -20.31 2.87
N LEU A 56 -5.34 -20.78 2.00
CA LEU A 56 -6.73 -20.35 1.83
C LEU A 56 -7.62 -20.37 3.09
N THR A 57 -7.22 -20.92 4.24
CA THR A 57 -8.13 -21.05 5.41
C THR A 57 -7.82 -20.05 6.52
N THR A 58 -6.54 -19.85 6.86
CA THR A 58 -6.09 -18.93 7.92
C THR A 58 -5.99 -17.49 7.40
N SER A 59 -5.47 -17.33 6.17
CA SER A 59 -5.38 -16.03 5.49
C SER A 59 -6.76 -15.42 5.23
N ILE A 60 -7.77 -16.23 4.88
CA ILE A 60 -9.15 -15.76 4.65
C ILE A 60 -9.80 -15.26 5.94
N LYS A 61 -9.58 -15.92 7.09
CA LYS A 61 -10.12 -15.44 8.38
C LYS A 61 -9.47 -14.13 8.81
N LEU A 62 -8.15 -14.00 8.68
CA LEU A 62 -7.42 -12.78 9.02
C LEU A 62 -7.77 -11.63 8.06
N ALA A 63 -7.83 -11.91 6.76
CA ALA A 63 -8.08 -10.91 5.72
C ALA A 63 -9.56 -10.50 5.58
N LYS A 64 -10.51 -11.25 6.17
CA LYS A 64 -11.95 -10.97 6.02
C LYS A 64 -12.34 -9.55 6.44
N ASP A 65 -11.73 -9.06 7.51
CA ASP A 65 -11.98 -7.71 8.03
C ASP A 65 -10.95 -6.69 7.56
N VAL A 66 -9.90 -7.09 6.84
CA VAL A 66 -8.88 -6.18 6.33
C VAL A 66 -9.42 -5.41 5.12
N VAL A 67 -9.40 -4.09 5.23
CA VAL A 67 -9.73 -3.16 4.13
C VAL A 67 -8.54 -3.05 3.16
N GLY A 68 -7.32 -2.95 3.70
CA GLY A 68 -6.11 -2.83 2.90
C GLY A 68 -4.99 -2.14 3.67
N ILE A 69 -3.90 -1.85 2.97
CA ILE A 69 -2.74 -1.15 3.52
C ILE A 69 -2.89 0.32 3.16
N VAL A 70 -2.62 1.24 4.07
CA VAL A 70 -2.86 2.69 3.86
C VAL A 70 -2.28 3.18 2.52
N ALA A 71 -1.04 2.81 2.21
CA ALA A 71 -0.37 3.17 0.94
C ALA A 71 -1.07 2.67 -0.34
N THR A 72 -1.95 1.68 -0.25
CA THR A 72 -2.70 1.11 -1.39
C THR A 72 -4.17 1.52 -1.40
N LEU A 73 -4.67 2.23 -0.38
CA LEU A 73 -6.10 2.63 -0.30
C LEU A 73 -6.44 3.85 -1.16
N GLY A 74 -5.45 4.66 -1.51
CA GLY A 74 -5.65 5.90 -2.25
C GLY A 74 -4.72 6.02 -3.46
N LYS A 75 -5.19 6.71 -4.50
CA LYS A 75 -4.39 7.09 -5.66
C LYS A 75 -4.27 8.61 -5.71
N VAL A 76 -3.04 9.12 -5.77
CA VAL A 76 -2.77 10.56 -5.80
C VAL A 76 -2.43 10.98 -7.23
N GLY A 77 -3.02 12.05 -7.74
CA GLY A 77 -2.64 12.60 -9.05
C GLY A 77 -1.28 13.30 -8.98
N GLY A 78 -0.29 12.79 -9.73
CA GLY A 78 1.04 13.40 -9.83
C GLY A 78 2.09 12.93 -8.81
N ARG A 79 3.29 12.59 -9.31
CA ARG A 79 4.39 11.98 -8.53
C ARG A 79 4.90 12.88 -7.39
N ASN A 80 4.97 14.18 -7.62
CA ASN A 80 5.43 15.14 -6.60
C ASN A 80 4.48 15.20 -5.40
N LEU A 81 3.17 15.18 -5.66
CA LEU A 81 2.15 15.23 -4.63
C LEU A 81 2.08 13.91 -3.86
N SER A 82 2.18 12.77 -4.57
CA SER A 82 2.30 11.43 -3.98
C SER A 82 3.49 11.35 -3.01
N ARG A 83 4.66 11.86 -3.42
CA ARG A 83 5.86 11.91 -2.57
C ARG A 83 5.65 12.81 -1.35
N LEU A 84 5.15 14.04 -1.54
CA LEU A 84 4.95 14.99 -0.45
C LEU A 84 4.00 14.44 0.62
N PHE A 85 2.89 13.83 0.21
CA PHE A 85 1.97 13.21 1.16
C PHE A 85 2.56 11.99 1.85
N SER A 86 3.37 11.19 1.15
CA SER A 86 4.05 10.04 1.76
C SER A 86 5.08 10.46 2.80
N GLU A 87 5.81 11.54 2.54
CA GLU A 87 6.75 12.13 3.50
C GLU A 87 6.02 12.73 4.71
N TYR A 88 4.90 13.43 4.49
CA TYR A 88 4.09 14.01 5.57
C TYR A 88 3.41 12.97 6.46
N ILE A 89 2.77 11.96 5.87
CA ILE A 89 2.07 10.89 6.59
C ILE A 89 3.07 9.96 7.31
N GLY A 90 4.26 9.83 6.74
CA GLY A 90 5.33 9.03 7.29
C GLY A 90 5.24 7.54 6.91
N LEU A 91 6.39 6.89 7.00
CA LEU A 91 6.59 5.50 6.57
C LEU A 91 5.74 4.51 7.38
N ASP A 92 5.70 4.67 8.70
CA ASP A 92 5.03 3.73 9.59
C ASP A 92 3.52 3.75 9.38
N THR A 93 2.93 4.94 9.29
CA THR A 93 1.50 5.13 9.01
C THR A 93 1.12 4.61 7.62
N MET A 94 1.95 4.85 6.60
CA MET A 94 1.71 4.35 5.23
C MET A 94 1.70 2.82 5.16
N MET A 95 2.35 2.14 6.10
CA MET A 95 2.41 0.70 6.17
C MET A 95 1.33 0.08 7.07
N VAL A 96 0.44 0.84 7.70
CA VAL A 96 -0.57 0.24 8.58
C VAL A 96 -1.56 -0.59 7.77
N THR A 97 -1.91 -1.76 8.30
CA THR A 97 -3.04 -2.57 7.80
C THR A 97 -4.33 -2.08 8.45
N MET A 98 -5.28 -1.62 7.65
CA MET A 98 -6.58 -1.13 8.10
C MET A 98 -7.60 -2.25 8.18
N CYS A 99 -8.32 -2.35 9.30
CA CYS A 99 -9.42 -3.29 9.51
C CYS A 99 -10.75 -2.55 9.62
N LYS A 100 -11.84 -3.18 9.15
CA LYS A 100 -13.20 -2.64 9.21
C LYS A 100 -13.76 -2.61 10.62
N THR A 101 -13.32 -3.52 11.49
CA THR A 101 -13.84 -3.68 12.84
C THR A 101 -12.73 -3.79 13.88
N LEU A 102 -13.03 -3.40 15.12
CA LEU A 102 -12.13 -3.62 16.25
C LEU A 102 -11.86 -5.12 16.50
N LYS A 103 -12.83 -5.99 16.19
CA LYS A 103 -12.63 -7.44 16.26
C LYS A 103 -11.60 -7.91 15.24
N GLY A 104 -11.62 -7.34 14.03
CA GLY A 104 -10.62 -7.56 13.00
C GLY A 104 -9.22 -7.15 13.47
N VAL A 105 -9.08 -5.98 14.10
CA VAL A 105 -7.80 -5.55 14.70
C VAL A 105 -7.32 -6.55 15.74
N LYS A 106 -8.20 -6.96 16.67
CA LYS A 106 -7.85 -7.94 17.72
C LYS A 106 -7.55 -9.34 17.19
N ALA A 107 -7.99 -9.68 15.98
CA ALA A 107 -7.68 -10.98 15.37
C ALA A 107 -6.24 -11.05 14.85
N HIS A 108 -5.54 -9.92 14.71
CA HIS A 108 -4.15 -9.87 14.28
C HIS A 108 -3.15 -10.14 15.41
N GLU A 109 -3.56 -10.04 16.67
CA GLU A 109 -2.68 -10.17 17.83
C GLU A 109 -3.31 -11.07 18.89
N THR A 110 -2.57 -12.09 19.31
CA THR A 110 -2.93 -12.93 20.47
C THR A 110 -1.93 -12.68 21.58
N TYR A 111 -2.44 -12.35 22.76
CA TYR A 111 -1.64 -12.16 23.95
C TYR A 111 -1.77 -13.40 24.83
N ASP A 112 -0.65 -14.03 25.17
CA ASP A 112 -0.64 -15.07 26.20
C ASP A 112 -0.88 -14.44 27.57
N LYS A 113 -1.50 -15.21 28.46
CA LYS A 113 -1.57 -14.83 29.87
C LYS A 113 -0.21 -15.14 30.47
N GLU A 114 0.46 -14.13 31.03
CA GLU A 114 1.64 -14.30 31.88
C GLU A 114 1.40 -15.32 33.00
#